data_AF-A0A1F7Z192-F1
#
_entry.id   AF-A0A1F7Z192-F1
#
_cell.length_a   1.000
_cell.length_b   1.000
_cell.length_c   1.000
_cell.angle_alpha   90.00
_cell.angle_beta   90.00
_cell.angle_gamma   90.00
#
_symmetry.space_group_name_H-M   'P 1'
#
loop_
_entity.id
_entity.type
_entity.pdbx_description
1 polymer ?
#
loop_
_entity_poly.entity_id
_entity_poly.type
_entity_poly.pdbx_seq_one_letter_code
_entity_poly.pdbx_strand_id
1 'polypeptide(L)'
;MNQTTKEGDFQLPDGVQKGRDFFGQGSIESTGERLAARIRSRMPDEKADLLIVDTGKAFFLNLPTLADEVGKGVSIWVPRYDSYTGAIYTTRWDTPHTHQTDRGRGIADSEKYQVISKPLYRSSVDLNSFPKSWTVARLVPQEVWNGLEAALRQQDEIRVDYGGGPGAEQQVVEDLLVGIRSLAEVFKEEEITENTLQEISRQTEGFLEGVGLASAREGTRKNLANAMYKSAELDRKDRVNPMISRVRLRSAYLQTVKREVVGKLIKEKSNNVFELLLLEREVTRDMLISVDEAADWFLNEYPVFINPDSFMTRSDFSDAAVLSTVNSLRGLVNANLKQVKVAPYLAPARIAEVLLTEAKYKSRKEQIDLTRILGVVNMEGLMDITSCEDFIRRRQPHEAIERMLQAQGVIRASLEDSDNSVYTVFSSQ
;
A
#
# COMPACT_ATOMS: atom_id res chain seq x y z
N MET A 1 17.79 27.97 58.87
CA MET A 1 18.32 28.88 57.83
C MET A 1 19.65 28.34 57.37
N ASN A 2 19.74 27.84 56.14
CA ASN A 2 20.98 27.73 55.38
C ASN A 2 20.59 27.70 53.90
N GLN A 3 21.05 28.71 53.18
CA GLN A 3 20.73 28.98 51.79
C GLN A 3 21.48 28.01 50.89
N THR A 4 20.75 27.28 50.05
CA THR A 4 21.31 26.55 48.91
C THR A 4 21.45 27.53 47.75
N THR A 5 22.68 27.90 47.44
CA THR A 5 23.04 28.84 46.37
C THR A 5 22.82 28.24 44.98
N LYS A 6 22.38 29.12 44.08
CA LYS A 6 22.38 28.97 42.62
C LYS A 6 23.77 28.59 42.09
N GLU A 7 23.77 27.79 41.02
CA GLU A 7 24.87 27.60 40.06
C GLU A 7 26.21 27.11 40.65
N GLY A 8 26.39 25.78 40.64
CA GLY A 8 27.71 25.17 40.82
C GLY A 8 28.50 25.19 39.53
N ASP A 9 29.42 26.14 39.40
CA ASP A 9 30.48 26.17 38.39
C ASP A 9 31.41 24.95 38.54
N PHE A 10 31.42 24.10 37.51
CA PHE A 10 32.39 23.00 37.38
C PHE A 10 33.62 23.54 36.63
N GLN A 11 34.72 23.84 37.34
CA GLN A 11 36.00 24.13 36.68
C GLN A 11 36.66 22.81 36.23
N LEU A 12 36.86 22.67 34.92
CA LEU A 12 37.65 21.58 34.33
C LEU A 12 39.14 21.96 34.31
N PRO A 13 40.06 20.98 34.36
CA PRO A 13 41.50 21.23 34.37
C PRO A 13 42.00 21.90 33.09
N ASP A 14 43.02 22.74 33.24
CA ASP A 14 43.66 23.49 32.15
C ASP A 14 44.17 22.56 31.04
N GLY A 15 43.67 22.79 29.81
CA GLY A 15 44.15 22.12 28.59
C GLY A 15 43.07 21.50 27.70
N VAL A 16 41.82 21.39 28.14
CA VAL A 16 40.72 20.94 27.26
C VAL A 16 40.18 22.12 26.47
N GLN A 17 40.69 22.31 25.25
CA GLN A 17 40.07 23.21 24.27
C GLN A 17 38.60 22.81 24.09
N LYS A 18 37.74 23.70 24.57
CA LYS A 18 36.30 23.67 24.39
C LYS A 18 35.96 23.47 22.91
N GLY A 19 35.37 22.33 22.57
CA GLY A 19 34.50 22.19 21.39
C GLY A 19 33.20 22.99 21.57
N ARG A 20 33.33 24.30 21.83
CA ARG A 20 32.22 25.21 22.20
C ARG A 20 31.32 25.60 21.03
N ASP A 21 31.59 25.11 19.82
CA ASP A 21 30.82 25.48 18.63
C ASP A 21 29.80 24.41 18.20
N PHE A 22 29.71 23.26 18.89
CA PHE A 22 28.72 22.21 18.59
C PHE A 22 27.53 22.15 19.57
N PHE A 23 27.65 22.72 20.77
CA PHE A 23 26.57 22.83 21.75
C PHE A 23 26.10 24.29 21.83
N GLY A 24 25.37 24.73 20.81
CA GLY A 24 24.91 26.12 20.71
C GLY A 24 24.04 26.53 21.91
N GLN A 25 24.28 27.76 22.41
CA GLN A 25 23.48 28.45 23.43
C GLN A 25 21.96 28.19 23.21
N GLY A 26 21.28 27.68 24.24
CA GLY A 26 19.87 27.34 24.23
C GLY A 26 19.47 26.36 25.33
N SER A 27 18.21 26.36 25.75
CA SER A 27 17.66 25.37 26.68
C SER A 27 17.60 23.97 26.05
N ILE A 28 17.35 22.94 26.88
CA ILE A 28 17.14 21.56 26.40
C ILE A 28 16.03 21.52 25.35
N GLU A 29 14.97 22.30 25.58
CA GLU A 29 13.77 22.41 24.75
C GLU A 29 14.06 23.16 23.45
N SER A 30 14.75 24.31 23.51
CA SER A 30 15.09 25.05 22.28
C SER A 30 16.04 24.27 21.37
N THR A 31 16.88 23.41 21.97
CA THR A 31 17.68 22.44 21.22
C THR A 31 16.82 21.32 20.64
N GLY A 32 15.83 20.83 21.39
CA GLY A 32 14.83 19.88 20.92
C GLY A 32 14.01 20.42 19.75
N GLU A 33 13.56 21.68 19.81
CA GLU A 33 12.81 22.34 18.74
C GLU A 33 13.64 22.55 17.49
N ARG A 34 14.91 22.97 17.62
CA ARG A 34 15.83 23.07 16.48
C ARG A 34 16.03 21.72 15.80
N LEU A 35 16.17 20.65 16.57
CA LEU A 35 16.30 19.28 16.04
C LEU A 35 14.99 18.81 15.40
N ALA A 36 13.84 19.08 16.01
CA ALA A 36 12.53 18.76 15.45
C ALA A 36 12.28 19.51 14.13
N ALA A 37 12.63 20.80 14.05
CA ALA A 37 12.56 21.58 12.82
C ALA A 37 13.45 20.97 11.73
N ARG A 38 14.65 20.50 12.08
CA ARG A 38 15.54 19.77 11.16
C ARG A 38 14.96 18.43 10.72
N ILE A 39 14.28 17.68 11.61
CA ILE A 39 13.61 16.43 11.25
C ILE A 39 12.47 16.72 10.26
N ARG A 40 11.68 17.77 10.49
CA ARG A 40 10.59 18.18 9.60
C ARG A 40 11.09 18.71 8.25
N SER A 41 12.19 19.46 8.23
CA SER A 41 12.76 20.03 7.01
C SER A 41 13.58 19.04 6.20
N ARG A 42 14.14 18.01 6.84
CA ARG A 42 14.70 16.83 6.18
C ARG A 42 13.60 15.82 5.90
N MET A 43 12.57 16.21 5.14
CA MET A 43 11.73 15.23 4.44
C MET A 43 12.67 14.12 3.92
N PRO A 44 12.42 12.83 4.20
CA PRO A 44 13.41 11.81 3.94
C PRO A 44 13.59 11.65 2.44
N ASP A 45 14.59 12.37 1.93
CA ASP A 45 15.47 11.87 0.89
C ASP A 45 16.32 10.69 1.39
N GLU A 46 16.07 10.17 2.61
CA GLU A 46 16.52 8.84 3.02
C GLU A 46 15.75 7.77 2.22
N LYS A 47 16.07 7.67 0.93
CA LYS A 47 16.25 6.35 0.31
C LYS A 47 17.15 5.60 1.28
N ALA A 48 16.64 4.54 1.90
CA ALA A 48 17.49 3.73 2.77
C ALA A 48 18.78 3.40 1.99
N ASP A 49 19.92 3.48 2.66
CA ASP A 49 21.23 3.23 2.04
C ASP A 49 21.25 1.85 1.37
N LEU A 50 20.46 0.92 1.91
CA LEU A 50 20.23 -0.40 1.37
C LEU A 50 18.74 -0.75 1.35
N LEU A 51 18.21 -1.03 0.15
CA LEU A 51 16.87 -1.56 -0.02
C LEU A 51 16.95 -3.05 -0.33
N ILE A 52 16.18 -3.85 0.42
CA ILE A 52 16.11 -5.31 0.24
C ILE A 52 14.67 -5.78 0.05
N VAL A 53 14.50 -6.96 -0.52
CA VAL A 53 13.22 -7.70 -0.54
C VAL A 53 13.49 -9.17 -0.29
N ASP A 54 12.52 -9.86 0.28
CA ASP A 54 12.54 -11.31 0.41
C ASP A 54 12.62 -11.96 -0.99
N THR A 55 13.57 -12.88 -1.17
CA THR A 55 13.77 -13.65 -2.40
C THR A 55 12.52 -14.42 -2.81
N GLY A 56 11.77 -14.98 -1.86
CA GLY A 56 10.50 -15.66 -2.12
C GLY A 56 9.40 -14.72 -2.60
N LYS A 57 9.53 -13.41 -2.36
CA LYS A 57 8.57 -12.39 -2.81
C LYS A 57 9.10 -11.56 -3.97
N ALA A 58 10.36 -11.73 -4.37
CA ALA A 58 11.04 -10.97 -5.41
C ALA A 58 10.33 -10.96 -6.76
N PHE A 59 9.57 -12.03 -7.07
CA PHE A 59 8.84 -12.17 -8.33
C PHE A 59 7.91 -10.99 -8.63
N PHE A 60 7.38 -10.34 -7.59
CA PHE A 60 6.48 -9.20 -7.72
C PHE A 60 7.13 -8.02 -8.49
N LEU A 61 8.46 -7.89 -8.45
CA LEU A 61 9.21 -6.84 -9.17
C LEU A 61 9.12 -6.99 -10.69
N ASN A 62 8.82 -8.20 -11.17
CA ASN A 62 8.67 -8.51 -12.60
C ASN A 62 7.22 -8.43 -13.07
N LEU A 63 6.26 -8.21 -12.16
CA LEU A 63 4.85 -8.06 -12.49
C LEU A 63 4.59 -6.72 -13.20
N PRO A 64 3.62 -6.66 -14.12
CA PRO A 64 3.20 -5.41 -14.74
C PRO A 64 2.67 -4.42 -13.71
N THR A 65 2.86 -3.13 -13.99
CA THR A 65 2.36 -2.03 -13.16
C THR A 65 0.95 -1.63 -13.58
N LEU A 66 0.15 -1.15 -12.63
CA LEU A 66 -1.23 -0.73 -12.90
C LEU A 66 -1.27 0.49 -13.83
N ALA A 67 -0.39 1.46 -13.58
CA ALA A 67 -0.13 2.54 -14.50
C ALA A 67 0.80 2.04 -15.62
N ASP A 68 0.43 2.32 -16.87
CA ASP A 68 1.33 2.18 -18.03
C ASP A 68 2.40 3.29 -17.98
N GLU A 69 3.21 3.31 -16.91
CA GLU A 69 4.42 4.11 -16.88
C GLU A 69 5.45 3.45 -17.80
N VAL A 70 5.45 3.88 -19.06
CA VAL A 70 6.45 3.51 -20.06
C VAL A 70 7.80 4.10 -19.62
N GLY A 71 8.67 3.31 -18.99
CA GLY A 71 10.05 3.73 -18.76
C GLY A 71 10.86 2.91 -17.76
N LYS A 72 12.18 2.91 -17.96
CA LYS A 72 13.18 2.52 -16.94
C LYS A 72 13.19 3.61 -15.85
N GLY A 73 12.30 3.51 -14.89
CA GLY A 73 12.16 4.52 -13.83
C GLY A 73 10.92 4.40 -12.96
N VAL A 74 10.01 3.45 -13.23
CA VAL A 74 8.79 3.27 -12.44
C VAL A 74 9.12 3.08 -10.98
N SER A 75 8.53 3.92 -10.14
CA SER A 75 8.81 3.91 -8.72
C SER A 75 8.34 2.59 -8.08
N ILE A 76 9.14 2.04 -7.18
CA ILE A 76 8.89 0.77 -6.48
C ILE A 76 7.55 0.76 -5.72
N TRP A 77 7.01 1.93 -5.40
CA TRP A 77 5.74 2.08 -4.70
C TRP A 77 4.50 1.91 -5.60
N VAL A 78 4.64 2.00 -6.93
CA VAL A 78 3.52 1.89 -7.88
C VAL A 78 2.92 0.48 -7.80
N PRO A 79 1.58 0.36 -7.69
CA PRO A 79 0.93 -0.94 -7.63
C PRO A 79 1.20 -1.79 -8.85
N ARG A 80 1.29 -3.10 -8.62
CA ARG A 80 1.47 -4.11 -9.65
C ARG A 80 0.33 -5.10 -9.60
N TYR A 81 0.14 -5.87 -10.66
CA TYR A 81 -0.90 -6.89 -10.69
C TYR A 81 -0.38 -8.21 -11.26
N ASP A 82 -0.96 -9.31 -10.79
CA ASP A 82 -0.80 -10.62 -11.41
C ASP A 82 -1.74 -10.70 -12.62
N SER A 83 -1.19 -10.97 -13.80
CA SER A 83 -1.95 -11.00 -15.06
C SER A 83 -2.94 -12.17 -15.17
N TYR A 84 -2.80 -13.19 -14.34
CA TYR A 84 -3.65 -14.38 -14.36
C TYR A 84 -4.72 -14.34 -13.27
N THR A 85 -4.34 -13.96 -12.04
CA THR A 85 -5.30 -13.90 -10.93
C THR A 85 -6.00 -12.55 -10.83
N GLY A 86 -5.42 -11.49 -11.42
CA GLY A 86 -5.88 -10.12 -11.24
C GLY A 86 -5.60 -9.54 -9.85
N ALA A 87 -4.88 -10.26 -8.99
CA ALA A 87 -4.52 -9.80 -7.66
C ALA A 87 -3.62 -8.56 -7.74
N ILE A 88 -3.85 -7.60 -6.85
CA ILE A 88 -3.07 -6.36 -6.80
C ILE A 88 -2.02 -6.45 -5.70
N TYR A 89 -0.82 -6.01 -6.02
CA TYR A 89 0.31 -5.91 -5.11
C TYR A 89 0.56 -4.46 -4.76
N THR A 90 0.22 -4.09 -3.53
CA THR A 90 0.67 -2.85 -2.90
C THR A 90 1.99 -3.10 -2.17
N THR A 91 2.67 -2.04 -1.74
CA THR A 91 3.96 -2.17 -1.06
C THR A 91 3.98 -1.42 0.25
N ARG A 92 4.75 -1.93 1.22
CA ARG A 92 5.15 -1.17 2.41
C ARG A 92 6.62 -1.36 2.72
N TRP A 93 7.17 -0.42 3.47
CA TRP A 93 8.53 -0.50 3.98
C TRP A 93 8.51 -0.99 5.42
N ASP A 94 9.47 -1.85 5.75
CA ASP A 94 9.68 -2.36 7.09
C ASP A 94 11.17 -2.33 7.44
N THR A 95 11.50 -2.32 8.73
CA THR A 95 12.88 -2.37 9.21
C THR A 95 13.27 -3.82 9.46
N PRO A 96 14.21 -4.41 8.70
CA PRO A 96 14.64 -5.79 8.94
C PRO A 96 15.35 -5.92 10.30
N HIS A 97 15.29 -7.11 10.89
CA HIS A 97 16.06 -7.41 12.09
C HIS A 97 17.55 -7.44 11.76
N THR A 98 18.32 -6.60 12.45
CA THR A 98 19.77 -6.51 12.30
C THR A 98 20.47 -6.91 13.58
N HIS A 99 21.63 -7.55 13.47
CA HIS A 99 22.52 -7.91 14.57
C HIS A 99 23.87 -7.21 14.41
N GLN A 100 24.60 -7.02 15.51
CA GLN A 100 25.95 -6.48 15.43
C GLN A 100 26.93 -7.56 14.99
N THR A 101 27.89 -7.15 14.16
CA THR A 101 29.04 -7.98 13.74
C THR A 101 30.34 -7.23 14.04
N ASP A 102 31.47 -7.94 14.04
CA ASP A 102 32.79 -7.33 14.29
C ASP A 102 33.12 -6.20 13.30
N ARG A 103 32.57 -6.28 12.09
CA ARG A 103 32.81 -5.33 10.98
C ARG A 103 31.66 -4.33 10.78
N GLY A 104 30.55 -4.44 11.52
CA GLY A 104 29.41 -3.55 11.34
C GLY A 104 28.09 -4.11 11.86
N ARG A 105 27.10 -4.18 10.96
CA ARG A 105 25.81 -4.83 11.18
C ARG A 105 25.58 -5.90 10.12
N GLY A 106 24.83 -6.93 10.48
CA GLY A 106 24.34 -7.96 9.56
C GLY A 106 22.82 -8.09 9.65
N ILE A 107 22.20 -8.63 8.61
CA ILE A 107 20.79 -9.05 8.61
C ILE A 107 20.76 -10.54 8.93
N ALA A 108 19.88 -10.95 9.84
CA ALA A 108 19.67 -12.37 10.11
C ALA A 108 18.99 -13.03 8.90
N ASP A 109 19.35 -14.29 8.61
CA ASP A 109 18.90 -15.03 7.43
C ASP A 109 19.14 -14.26 6.12
N SER A 110 20.36 -13.74 5.95
CA SER A 110 20.73 -12.84 4.85
C SER A 110 20.49 -13.47 3.47
N GLU A 111 20.60 -14.80 3.37
CA GLU A 111 20.32 -15.60 2.18
C GLU A 111 18.86 -15.52 1.70
N LYS A 112 17.93 -15.16 2.59
CA LYS A 112 16.51 -14.97 2.23
C LYS A 112 16.26 -13.66 1.52
N TYR A 113 17.23 -12.75 1.46
CA TYR A 113 17.03 -11.40 0.95
C TYR A 113 17.87 -11.12 -0.29
N GLN A 114 17.28 -10.40 -1.23
CA GLN A 114 17.99 -9.81 -2.36
C GLN A 114 18.00 -8.29 -2.26
N VAL A 115 19.07 -7.68 -2.75
CA VAL A 115 19.23 -6.22 -2.79
C VAL A 115 18.54 -5.66 -4.03
N ILE A 116 17.64 -4.68 -3.83
CA ILE A 116 16.83 -4.06 -4.89
C ILE A 116 17.32 -2.67 -5.32
N SER A 117 18.11 -1.97 -4.49
CA SER A 117 18.87 -0.80 -4.91
C SER A 117 20.36 -1.04 -4.74
N LYS A 118 21.14 -0.84 -5.81
CA LYS A 118 22.58 -0.70 -5.66
C LYS A 118 22.85 0.69 -5.09
N PRO A 119 23.71 0.85 -4.08
CA PRO A 119 24.31 2.14 -3.81
C PRO A 119 24.98 2.63 -5.09
N LEU A 120 25.04 3.96 -5.28
CA LEU A 120 25.79 4.62 -6.36
C LEU A 120 27.28 4.21 -6.43
N TYR A 121 27.76 3.39 -5.49
CA TYR A 121 29.14 2.93 -5.39
C TYR A 121 29.23 1.40 -5.12
N ARG A 122 29.59 0.66 -6.18
CA ARG A 122 30.27 -0.66 -6.20
C ARG A 122 29.49 -1.95 -5.81
N SER A 123 29.98 -3.05 -6.41
CA SER A 123 29.93 -4.49 -6.05
C SER A 123 28.91 -5.01 -5.02
N SER A 124 28.33 -6.18 -5.30
CA SER A 124 27.40 -6.94 -4.42
C SER A 124 27.59 -6.64 -2.93
N VAL A 125 26.61 -5.95 -2.33
CA VAL A 125 26.60 -5.67 -0.89
C VAL A 125 26.47 -6.99 -0.13
N ASP A 126 27.38 -7.24 0.81
CA ASP A 126 27.28 -8.39 1.71
C ASP A 126 26.27 -8.07 2.83
N LEU A 127 25.12 -8.75 2.78
CA LEU A 127 24.06 -8.58 3.77
C LEU A 127 24.43 -9.13 5.16
N ASN A 128 25.51 -9.91 5.27
CA ASN A 128 26.07 -10.34 6.56
C ASN A 128 26.94 -9.26 7.22
N SER A 129 27.39 -8.25 6.46
CA SER A 129 28.30 -7.24 6.98
C SER A 129 28.23 -5.93 6.18
N PHE A 130 27.50 -4.94 6.71
CA PHE A 130 27.43 -3.58 6.19
C PHE A 130 27.67 -2.52 7.29
N PRO A 131 28.02 -1.27 6.91
CA PRO A 131 28.35 -0.21 7.87
C PRO A 131 27.22 0.09 8.89
N LYS A 132 27.60 0.39 10.15
CA LYS A 132 26.63 0.76 11.20
C LYS A 132 25.88 2.06 10.90
N SER A 133 26.42 2.91 10.03
CA SER A 133 25.78 4.15 9.60
C SER A 133 24.68 3.94 8.56
N TRP A 134 24.68 2.80 7.85
CA TRP A 134 23.71 2.55 6.77
C TRP A 134 22.34 2.19 7.30
N THR A 135 21.33 2.91 6.83
CA THR A 135 19.92 2.60 7.02
C THR A 135 19.49 1.49 6.05
N VAL A 136 18.76 0.50 6.55
CA VAL A 136 18.25 -0.61 5.73
C VAL A 136 16.74 -0.61 5.79
N ALA A 137 16.09 -0.66 4.63
CA ALA A 137 14.65 -0.86 4.53
C ALA A 137 14.33 -2.10 3.71
N ARG A 138 13.43 -2.91 4.25
CA ARG A 138 12.86 -4.07 3.59
C ARG A 138 11.57 -3.69 2.92
N LEU A 139 11.51 -3.91 1.61
CA LEU A 139 10.28 -3.84 0.87
C LEU A 139 9.44 -5.09 1.15
N VAL A 140 8.18 -4.89 1.53
CA VAL A 140 7.22 -5.95 1.74
C VAL A 140 6.09 -5.75 0.75
N PRO A 141 6.02 -6.56 -0.33
CA PRO A 141 4.84 -6.58 -1.18
C PRO A 141 3.68 -7.23 -0.41
N GLN A 142 2.52 -6.60 -0.51
CA GLN A 142 1.26 -7.03 0.08
C GLN A 142 0.31 -7.40 -1.05
N GLU A 143 -0.01 -8.67 -1.14
CA GLU A 143 -0.94 -9.21 -2.12
C GLU A 143 -2.38 -9.02 -1.64
N VAL A 144 -3.20 -8.44 -2.50
CA VAL A 144 -4.63 -8.20 -2.28
C VAL A 144 -5.40 -9.08 -3.27
N TRP A 145 -5.76 -10.28 -2.83
CA TRP A 145 -6.39 -11.32 -3.65
C TRP A 145 -7.71 -10.89 -4.28
N ASN A 146 -8.53 -10.13 -3.54
CA ASN A 146 -9.82 -9.62 -4.02
C ASN A 146 -9.65 -8.43 -5.00
N GLY A 147 -8.40 -8.08 -5.34
CA GLY A 147 -8.07 -7.09 -6.35
C GLY A 147 -8.43 -5.66 -5.96
N LEU A 148 -9.08 -4.96 -6.89
CA LEU A 148 -9.18 -3.51 -6.95
C LEU A 148 -9.97 -2.89 -5.80
N GLU A 149 -11.17 -3.40 -5.52
CA GLU A 149 -12.03 -2.83 -4.47
C GLU A 149 -11.46 -3.02 -3.07
N ALA A 150 -10.88 -4.20 -2.81
CA ALA A 150 -10.21 -4.46 -1.54
C ALA A 150 -8.94 -3.62 -1.39
N ALA A 151 -8.19 -3.40 -2.47
CA ALA A 151 -7.01 -2.54 -2.45
C ALA A 151 -7.41 -1.07 -2.21
N LEU A 152 -8.50 -0.60 -2.84
CA LEU A 152 -9.06 0.74 -2.59
C LEU A 152 -9.44 0.92 -1.12
N ARG A 153 -10.18 -0.02 -0.53
CA ARG A 153 -10.55 0.02 0.90
C ARG A 153 -9.32 0.06 1.80
N GLN A 154 -8.32 -0.78 1.52
CA GLN A 154 -7.07 -0.81 2.27
C GLN A 154 -6.36 0.55 2.25
N GLN A 155 -6.26 1.19 1.08
CA GLN A 155 -5.58 2.49 0.97
C GLN A 155 -6.43 3.64 1.51
N ASP A 156 -7.76 3.54 1.45
CA ASP A 156 -8.66 4.51 2.07
C ASP A 156 -8.54 4.48 3.59
N GLU A 157 -8.54 3.30 4.20
CA GLU A 157 -8.33 3.12 5.65
C GLU A 157 -7.02 3.77 6.10
N ILE A 158 -5.92 3.46 5.40
CA ILE A 158 -4.61 4.08 5.67
C ILE A 158 -4.68 5.61 5.48
N ARG A 159 -5.34 6.10 4.42
CA ARG A 159 -5.47 7.54 4.19
C ARG A 159 -6.27 8.23 5.30
N VAL A 160 -7.35 7.62 5.77
CA VAL A 160 -8.22 8.15 6.82
C VAL A 160 -7.46 8.20 8.15
N ASP A 161 -6.80 7.11 8.53
CA ASP A 161 -6.02 6.99 9.77
C ASP A 161 -4.93 8.07 9.88
N TYR A 162 -4.33 8.42 8.75
CA TYR A 162 -3.23 9.39 8.66
C TYR A 162 -3.66 10.76 8.14
N GLY A 163 -4.94 11.00 7.82
CA GLY A 163 -5.27 12.15 6.97
C GLY A 163 -6.68 12.72 6.88
N GLY A 164 -7.71 12.08 7.45
CA GLY A 164 -9.08 12.63 7.47
C GLY A 164 -9.41 13.29 8.81
N GLY A 165 -9.40 14.63 8.88
CA GLY A 165 -9.48 15.32 10.19
C GLY A 165 -8.33 14.92 11.10
N PRO A 166 -8.47 14.89 12.44
CA PRO A 166 -7.49 14.20 13.24
C PRO A 166 -7.78 12.69 13.13
N GLY A 167 -7.30 12.07 12.06
CA GLY A 167 -7.31 10.60 11.92
C GLY A 167 -6.67 9.95 13.15
N ALA A 168 -7.03 8.70 13.46
CA ALA A 168 -6.69 8.09 14.76
C ALA A 168 -5.19 8.16 15.10
N GLU A 169 -4.30 7.92 14.14
CA GLU A 169 -2.85 8.03 14.35
C GLU A 169 -2.40 9.49 14.44
N GLN A 170 -3.00 10.39 13.65
CA GLN A 170 -2.68 11.81 13.71
C GLN A 170 -3.08 12.42 15.06
N GLN A 171 -4.26 12.11 15.57
CA GLN A 171 -4.72 12.55 16.89
C GLN A 171 -3.77 12.07 17.98
N VAL A 172 -3.39 10.79 17.95
CA VAL A 172 -2.41 10.22 18.90
C VAL A 172 -1.08 10.98 18.84
N VAL A 173 -0.57 11.27 17.64
CA VAL A 173 0.67 12.04 17.48
C VAL A 173 0.54 13.46 18.03
N GLU A 174 -0.58 14.15 17.76
CA GLU A 174 -0.86 15.49 18.26
C GLU A 174 -0.97 15.50 19.79
N ASP A 175 -1.72 14.58 20.37
CA ASP A 175 -1.88 14.41 21.82
C ASP A 175 -0.53 14.14 22.49
N LEU A 176 0.32 13.30 21.88
CA LEU A 176 1.67 13.02 22.36
C LEU A 176 2.55 14.27 22.33
N LEU A 177 2.50 15.07 21.27
CA LEU A 177 3.27 16.31 21.19
C LEU A 177 2.85 17.31 22.27
N VAL A 178 1.54 17.43 22.51
CA VAL A 178 0.98 18.29 23.57
C VAL A 178 1.38 17.75 24.95
N GLY A 179 1.10 16.49 25.23
CA GLY A 179 1.37 15.84 26.53
C GLY A 179 2.85 15.89 26.91
N ILE A 180 3.76 15.61 25.97
CA ILE A 180 5.21 15.68 26.23
C ILE A 180 5.65 17.12 26.54
N ARG A 181 5.08 18.13 25.86
CA ARG A 181 5.39 19.54 26.14
C ARG A 181 4.87 19.98 27.50
N SER A 182 3.63 19.62 27.84
CA SER A 182 3.05 19.91 29.15
C SER A 182 3.88 19.31 30.28
N LEU A 183 4.28 18.04 30.16
CA LEU A 183 5.18 17.40 31.12
C LEU A 183 6.55 18.08 31.21
N ALA A 184 7.11 18.52 30.08
CA ALA A 184 8.41 19.18 30.06
C ALA A 184 8.40 20.54 30.79
N GLU A 185 7.29 21.28 30.71
CA GLU A 185 7.13 22.55 31.43
C GLU A 185 7.01 22.34 32.96
N VAL A 186 6.33 21.28 33.43
CA VAL A 186 6.29 20.93 34.86
C VAL A 186 7.70 20.77 35.43
N PHE A 187 8.57 20.00 34.75
CA PHE A 187 9.97 19.81 35.17
C PHE A 187 10.86 21.08 35.07
N LYS A 188 10.35 22.17 34.51
CA LYS A 188 11.08 23.44 34.33
C LYS A 188 10.65 24.50 35.35
N GLU A 189 9.37 24.53 35.71
CA GLU A 189 8.80 25.58 36.55
C GLU A 189 8.64 25.19 38.02
N GLU A 190 8.56 23.90 38.34
CA GLU A 190 8.24 23.43 39.69
C GLU A 190 9.44 22.87 40.47
N GLU A 191 9.41 23.02 41.79
CA GLU A 191 10.28 22.27 42.70
C GLU A 191 9.76 20.83 42.79
N ILE A 192 10.42 19.92 42.06
CA ILE A 192 9.97 18.54 41.95
C ILE A 192 10.37 17.77 43.21
N THR A 193 9.37 17.24 43.90
CA THR A 193 9.53 16.31 45.02
C THR A 193 9.30 14.87 44.57
N GLU A 194 9.64 13.89 45.41
CA GLU A 194 9.34 12.47 45.13
C GLU A 194 7.82 12.22 45.00
N ASN A 195 7.00 12.88 45.81
CA ASN A 195 5.54 12.81 45.71
C ASN A 195 5.04 13.40 44.37
N THR A 196 5.62 14.53 43.94
CA THR A 196 5.33 15.12 42.63
C THR A 196 5.69 14.14 41.51
N LEU A 197 6.83 13.46 41.64
CA LEU A 197 7.31 12.48 40.67
C LEU A 197 6.36 11.26 40.55
N GLN A 198 5.85 10.77 41.68
CA GLN A 198 4.86 9.70 41.72
C GLN A 198 3.54 10.10 41.04
N GLU A 199 3.06 11.32 41.27
CA GLU A 199 1.86 11.83 40.61
C GLU A 199 2.06 11.98 39.10
N ILE A 200 3.23 12.50 38.68
CA ILE A 200 3.60 12.57 37.25
C ILE A 200 3.66 11.17 36.64
N SER A 201 4.18 10.17 37.37
CA SER A 201 4.23 8.78 36.90
C SER A 201 2.82 8.24 36.64
N ARG A 202 1.91 8.43 37.60
CA ARG A 202 0.50 8.01 37.49
C ARG A 202 -0.22 8.70 36.34
N GLN A 203 0.00 10.00 36.16
CA GLN A 203 -0.59 10.76 35.04
C GLN A 203 -0.01 10.30 33.70
N THR A 204 1.29 10.02 33.64
CA THR A 204 1.97 9.51 32.44
C THR A 204 1.45 8.11 32.08
N GLU A 205 1.23 7.25 33.06
CA GLU A 205 0.59 5.94 32.88
C GLU A 205 -0.81 6.07 32.29
N GLY A 206 -1.69 6.84 32.93
CA GLY A 206 -3.06 7.04 32.45
C GLY A 206 -3.11 7.69 31.06
N PHE A 207 -2.21 8.62 30.77
CA PHE A 207 -2.08 9.23 29.45
C PHE A 207 -1.65 8.21 28.39
N LEU A 208 -0.60 7.43 28.66
CA LEU A 208 -0.09 6.41 27.73
C LEU A 208 -1.10 5.27 27.51
N GLU A 209 -1.89 4.92 28.51
CA GLU A 209 -3.04 4.01 28.36
C GLU A 209 -4.12 4.62 27.47
N GLY A 210 -4.48 5.89 27.70
CA GLY A 210 -5.49 6.61 26.92
C GLY A 210 -5.15 6.72 25.43
N VAL A 211 -3.87 6.89 25.08
CA VAL A 211 -3.41 6.91 23.68
C VAL A 211 -3.00 5.52 23.14
N GLY A 212 -3.24 4.44 23.90
CA GLY A 212 -2.99 3.07 23.46
C GLY A 212 -1.50 2.68 23.33
N LEU A 213 -0.60 3.40 24.00
CA LEU A 213 0.84 3.15 23.98
C LEU A 213 1.35 2.26 25.13
N ALA A 214 0.57 2.09 26.20
CA ALA A 214 0.97 1.31 27.37
C ALA A 214 1.37 -0.15 27.05
N SER A 215 0.71 -0.77 26.05
CA SER A 215 0.96 -2.16 25.63
C SER A 215 1.59 -2.29 24.24
N ALA A 216 2.23 -1.21 23.74
CA ALA A 216 2.72 -1.15 22.37
C ALA A 216 3.77 -2.23 22.05
N ARG A 217 3.51 -3.01 21.00
CA ARG A 217 4.42 -4.04 20.49
C ARG A 217 5.44 -3.49 19.48
N GLU A 218 5.08 -2.44 18.76
CA GLU A 218 5.95 -1.78 17.78
C GLU A 218 7.16 -1.15 18.47
N GLY A 219 8.39 -1.42 18.00
CA GLY A 219 9.62 -1.00 18.67
C GLY A 219 9.74 0.51 18.88
N THR A 220 9.26 1.33 17.93
CA THR A 220 9.30 2.80 18.07
C THR A 220 8.31 3.29 19.13
N ARG A 221 7.07 2.79 19.12
CA ARG A 221 6.03 3.08 20.14
C ARG A 221 6.47 2.63 21.53
N LYS A 222 7.07 1.45 21.64
CA LYS A 222 7.63 0.94 22.89
C LYS A 222 8.77 1.83 23.41
N ASN A 223 9.67 2.27 22.53
CA ASN A 223 10.77 3.16 22.92
C ASN A 223 10.26 4.54 23.37
N LEU A 224 9.23 5.05 22.70
CA LEU A 224 8.54 6.29 23.08
C LEU A 224 7.90 6.16 24.47
N ALA A 225 7.07 5.12 24.69
CA ALA A 225 6.44 4.85 25.97
C ALA A 225 7.49 4.71 27.09
N ASN A 226 8.55 3.93 26.85
CA ASN A 226 9.66 3.77 27.80
C ASN A 226 10.37 5.10 28.13
N ALA A 227 10.55 5.98 27.15
CA ALA A 227 11.17 7.29 27.38
C ALA A 227 10.27 8.19 28.24
N MET A 228 8.95 8.12 28.04
CA MET A 228 7.96 8.83 28.85
C MET A 228 7.87 8.27 30.27
N TYR A 229 7.71 6.95 30.45
CA TYR A 229 7.72 6.31 31.77
C TYR A 229 8.98 6.67 32.57
N LYS A 230 10.14 6.49 31.95
CA LYS A 230 11.41 6.82 32.60
C LYS A 230 11.54 8.30 32.92
N SER A 231 10.82 9.21 32.25
CA SER A 231 10.90 10.63 32.62
C SER A 231 10.35 10.91 34.02
N ALA A 232 9.46 10.05 34.52
CA ALA A 232 8.87 10.13 35.85
C ALA A 232 9.54 9.20 36.88
N GLU A 233 10.73 8.66 36.58
CA GLU A 233 11.49 7.80 37.50
C GLU A 233 12.68 8.55 38.12
N LEU A 234 13.12 8.07 39.28
CA LEU A 234 14.38 8.50 39.89
C LEU A 234 15.57 8.26 38.94
N ASP A 235 16.64 9.02 39.14
CA ASP A 235 17.88 8.79 38.40
C ASP A 235 18.60 7.50 38.87
N ARG A 236 19.68 7.12 38.19
CA ARG A 236 20.47 5.91 38.54
C ARG A 236 21.11 5.96 39.94
N LYS A 237 21.03 7.09 40.64
CA LYS A 237 21.52 7.28 42.00
C LYS A 237 20.37 7.47 42.98
N ASP A 238 19.15 7.09 42.58
CA ASP A 238 17.91 7.20 43.37
C ASP A 238 17.56 8.64 43.78
N ARG A 239 17.82 9.61 42.90
CA ARG A 239 17.53 11.03 43.14
C ARG A 239 16.50 11.58 42.18
N VAL A 240 15.71 12.55 42.65
CA VAL A 240 14.88 13.41 41.80
C VAL A 240 15.79 14.31 40.98
N ASN A 241 15.73 14.17 39.65
CA ASN A 241 16.60 14.92 38.74
C ASN A 241 15.80 15.47 37.54
N PRO A 242 15.24 16.68 37.65
CA PRO A 242 14.42 17.29 36.59
C PRO A 242 15.16 17.43 35.26
N MET A 243 16.49 17.60 35.29
CA MET A 243 17.29 17.69 34.06
C MET A 243 17.29 16.36 33.28
N ILE A 244 17.43 15.21 33.97
CA ILE A 244 17.38 13.90 33.32
C ILE A 244 15.99 13.63 32.75
N SER A 245 14.92 13.97 33.49
CA SER A 245 13.54 13.88 33.03
C SER A 245 13.31 14.68 31.75
N ARG A 246 13.77 15.94 31.71
CA ARG A 246 13.71 16.80 30.51
C ARG A 246 14.48 16.23 29.32
N VAL A 247 15.65 15.62 29.54
CA VAL A 247 16.40 14.94 28.46
C VAL A 247 15.62 13.73 27.92
N ARG A 248 14.98 12.94 28.79
CA ARG A 248 14.14 11.79 28.41
C ARG A 248 12.90 12.25 27.63
N LEU A 249 12.21 13.29 28.10
CA LEU A 249 11.07 13.92 27.40
C LEU A 249 11.46 14.52 26.06
N ARG A 250 12.62 15.17 25.94
CA ARG A 250 13.14 15.62 24.65
C ARG A 250 13.35 14.45 23.68
N SER A 251 13.87 13.33 24.16
CA SER A 251 14.00 12.13 23.34
C SER A 251 12.64 11.62 22.87
N ALA A 252 11.64 11.56 23.76
CA ALA A 252 10.27 11.21 23.41
C ALA A 252 9.69 12.16 22.35
N TYR A 253 9.82 13.47 22.56
CA TYR A 253 9.37 14.51 21.63
C TYR A 253 9.96 14.31 20.22
N LEU A 254 11.27 14.10 20.11
CA LEU A 254 11.92 13.88 18.81
C LEU A 254 11.44 12.60 18.11
N GLN A 255 11.12 11.54 18.86
CA GLN A 255 10.53 10.31 18.30
C GLN A 255 9.10 10.56 17.81
N THR A 256 8.30 11.31 18.55
CA THR A 256 6.94 11.71 18.14
C THR A 256 6.97 12.56 16.87
N VAL A 257 7.89 13.54 16.77
CA VAL A 257 8.08 14.34 15.54
C VAL A 257 8.50 13.45 14.37
N LYS A 258 9.35 12.43 14.60
CA LYS A 258 9.69 11.47 13.54
C LYS A 258 8.46 10.70 13.07
N ARG A 259 7.56 10.28 13.97
CA ARG A 259 6.28 9.64 13.60
C ARG A 259 5.37 10.58 12.82
N GLU A 260 5.30 11.85 13.21
CA GLU A 260 4.55 12.89 12.48
C GLU A 260 4.99 12.96 11.01
N VAL A 261 6.31 13.02 10.77
CA VAL A 261 6.88 13.06 9.41
C VAL A 261 6.63 11.77 8.64
N VAL A 262 6.84 10.61 9.27
CA VAL A 262 6.57 9.30 8.63
C VAL A 262 5.09 9.16 8.28
N GLY A 263 4.18 9.59 9.15
CA GLY A 263 2.74 9.57 8.92
C GLY A 263 2.33 10.40 7.71
N LYS A 264 2.94 11.59 7.52
CA LYS A 264 2.72 12.41 6.32
C LYS A 264 3.11 11.68 5.03
N LEU A 265 4.24 10.98 5.02
CA LEU A 265 4.68 10.23 3.84
C LEU A 265 3.82 9.00 3.57
N ILE A 266 3.35 8.33 4.62
CA ILE A 266 2.40 7.22 4.49
C ILE A 266 1.11 7.74 3.85
N LYS A 267 0.58 8.87 4.34
CA LYS A 267 -0.59 9.53 3.76
C LYS A 267 -0.38 9.88 2.28
N GLU A 268 0.72 10.56 1.94
CA GLU A 268 1.03 10.94 0.56
C GLU A 268 1.12 9.72 -0.36
N LYS A 269 1.84 8.68 0.06
CA LYS A 269 1.92 7.43 -0.69
C LYS A 269 0.54 6.79 -0.85
N SER A 270 -0.25 6.70 0.23
CA SER A 270 -1.57 6.10 0.22
C SER A 270 -2.51 6.84 -0.72
N ASN A 271 -2.45 8.18 -0.74
CA ASN A 271 -3.21 9.02 -1.67
C ASN A 271 -2.85 8.69 -3.13
N ASN A 272 -1.56 8.69 -3.46
CA ASN A 272 -1.11 8.41 -4.84
C ASN A 272 -1.53 7.01 -5.29
N VAL A 273 -1.40 6.01 -4.41
CA VAL A 273 -1.84 4.64 -4.71
C VAL A 273 -3.36 4.59 -4.87
N PHE A 274 -4.11 5.24 -3.99
CA PHE A 274 -5.57 5.29 -4.04
C PHE A 274 -6.07 5.92 -5.34
N GLU A 275 -5.46 7.04 -5.78
CA GLU A 275 -5.81 7.70 -7.05
C GLU A 275 -5.56 6.80 -8.26
N LEU A 276 -4.45 6.06 -8.29
CA LEU A 276 -4.16 5.10 -9.37
C LEU A 276 -5.17 3.95 -9.40
N LEU A 277 -5.52 3.40 -8.23
CA LEU A 277 -6.52 2.34 -8.13
C LEU A 277 -7.91 2.86 -8.54
N LEU A 278 -8.24 4.09 -8.17
CA LEU A 278 -9.51 4.72 -8.53
C LEU A 278 -9.61 4.90 -10.04
N LEU A 279 -8.55 5.40 -10.68
CA LEU A 279 -8.50 5.56 -12.13
C LEU A 279 -8.68 4.21 -12.85
N GLU A 280 -7.96 3.17 -12.44
CA GLU A 280 -8.12 1.83 -13.02
C GLU A 280 -9.56 1.32 -12.85
N ARG A 281 -10.20 1.62 -11.71
CA ARG A 281 -11.60 1.21 -11.46
C ARG A 281 -12.55 1.87 -12.43
N GLU A 282 -12.47 3.19 -12.57
CA GLU A 282 -13.35 3.93 -13.49
C GLU A 282 -13.13 3.45 -14.94
N VAL A 283 -11.87 3.33 -15.38
CA VAL A 283 -11.55 2.83 -16.73
C VAL A 283 -12.08 1.42 -16.97
N THR A 284 -11.89 0.51 -16.00
CA THR A 284 -12.41 -0.87 -16.11
C THR A 284 -13.93 -0.91 -16.16
N ARG A 285 -14.61 -0.11 -15.32
CA ARG A 285 -16.07 -0.03 -15.31
C ARG A 285 -16.60 0.55 -16.62
N ASP A 286 -16.00 1.61 -17.13
CA ASP A 286 -16.37 2.22 -18.41
C ASP A 286 -16.23 1.22 -19.58
N MET A 287 -15.15 0.42 -19.59
CA MET A 287 -14.96 -0.65 -20.58
C MET A 287 -16.06 -1.71 -20.49
N LEU A 288 -16.44 -2.13 -19.29
CA LEU A 288 -17.50 -3.11 -19.08
C LEU A 288 -18.89 -2.57 -19.46
N ILE A 289 -19.21 -1.33 -19.06
CA ILE A 289 -20.45 -0.64 -19.43
C ILE A 289 -20.53 -0.49 -20.95
N SER A 290 -19.44 -0.10 -21.61
CA SER A 290 -19.38 0.02 -23.07
C SER A 290 -19.70 -1.30 -23.78
N VAL A 291 -19.32 -2.44 -23.19
CA VAL A 291 -19.65 -3.77 -23.73
C VAL A 291 -21.12 -4.09 -23.49
N ASP A 292 -21.66 -3.77 -22.32
CA ASP A 292 -23.07 -3.99 -22.01
C ASP A 292 -23.99 -3.18 -22.93
N GLU A 293 -23.73 -1.89 -23.08
CA GLU A 293 -24.48 -0.99 -23.96
C GLU A 293 -24.36 -1.39 -25.43
N ALA A 294 -23.15 -1.75 -25.88
CA ALA A 294 -22.96 -2.20 -27.24
C ALA A 294 -23.69 -3.53 -27.51
N ALA A 295 -23.69 -4.46 -26.56
CA ALA A 295 -24.45 -5.71 -26.67
C ALA A 295 -25.97 -5.45 -26.73
N ASP A 296 -26.50 -4.52 -25.94
CA ASP A 296 -27.91 -4.11 -26.01
C ASP A 296 -28.22 -3.50 -27.38
N TRP A 297 -27.31 -2.67 -27.90
CA TRP A 297 -27.45 -2.10 -29.23
C TRP A 297 -27.40 -3.18 -30.33
N PHE A 298 -26.51 -4.18 -30.23
CA PHE A 298 -26.52 -5.32 -31.16
C PHE A 298 -27.88 -6.03 -31.14
N LEU A 299 -28.41 -6.36 -29.96
CA LEU A 299 -29.68 -7.06 -29.81
C LEU A 299 -30.87 -6.30 -30.40
N ASN A 300 -30.86 -4.96 -30.32
CA ASN A 300 -31.99 -4.11 -30.73
C ASN A 300 -31.86 -3.49 -32.13
N GLU A 301 -30.66 -3.36 -32.68
CA GLU A 301 -30.43 -2.58 -33.91
C GLU A 301 -29.80 -3.38 -35.05
N TYR A 302 -29.14 -4.51 -34.76
CA TYR A 302 -28.56 -5.33 -35.83
C TYR A 302 -29.61 -6.26 -36.47
N PRO A 303 -29.71 -6.32 -37.81
CA PRO A 303 -30.71 -7.13 -38.51
C PRO A 303 -30.68 -8.63 -38.15
N VAL A 304 -29.51 -9.14 -37.78
CA VAL A 304 -29.30 -10.54 -37.35
C VAL A 304 -30.08 -10.88 -36.07
N PHE A 305 -30.26 -9.88 -35.18
CA PHE A 305 -30.86 -10.06 -33.86
C PHE A 305 -32.31 -9.58 -33.77
N ILE A 306 -32.70 -8.53 -34.53
CA ILE A 306 -34.08 -7.99 -34.51
C ILE A 306 -35.09 -8.96 -35.14
N ASN A 307 -34.74 -9.57 -36.26
CA ASN A 307 -35.63 -10.46 -37.03
C ASN A 307 -34.92 -11.77 -37.35
N PRO A 308 -34.66 -12.62 -36.34
CA PRO A 308 -33.90 -13.87 -36.51
C PRO A 308 -34.56 -14.81 -37.53
N ASP A 309 -35.89 -14.84 -37.61
CA ASP A 309 -36.60 -15.71 -38.56
C ASP A 309 -36.52 -15.17 -40.01
N SER A 310 -36.51 -13.84 -40.18
CA SER A 310 -36.25 -13.22 -41.49
C SER A 310 -34.78 -13.37 -41.90
N PHE A 311 -33.87 -13.48 -40.94
CA PHE A 311 -32.45 -13.72 -41.16
C PHE A 311 -32.21 -15.14 -41.71
N MET A 312 -32.98 -16.14 -41.26
CA MET A 312 -32.89 -17.53 -41.74
C MET A 312 -33.44 -17.75 -43.15
N THR A 313 -34.39 -16.91 -43.59
CA THR A 313 -35.19 -17.14 -44.80
C THR A 313 -34.79 -16.31 -46.02
N ARG A 314 -33.93 -15.29 -45.85
CA ARG A 314 -33.45 -14.46 -46.97
C ARG A 314 -32.25 -15.11 -47.67
N SER A 315 -32.46 -15.51 -48.93
CA SER A 315 -31.39 -15.93 -49.86
C SER A 315 -30.34 -14.85 -50.14
N ASP A 316 -30.70 -13.59 -49.90
CA ASP A 316 -29.94 -12.40 -50.34
C ASP A 316 -29.10 -11.79 -49.21
N PHE A 317 -29.06 -12.43 -48.03
CA PHE A 317 -28.21 -11.95 -46.95
C PHE A 317 -26.76 -12.33 -47.24
N SER A 318 -25.99 -11.33 -47.66
CA SER A 318 -24.61 -11.52 -48.09
C SER A 318 -23.74 -11.97 -46.93
N ASP A 319 -22.78 -12.86 -47.20
CA ASP A 319 -21.73 -13.22 -46.23
C ASP A 319 -20.99 -11.98 -45.70
N ALA A 320 -21.04 -10.86 -46.42
CA ALA A 320 -20.52 -9.57 -45.97
C ALA A 320 -21.23 -9.03 -44.72
N ALA A 321 -22.53 -9.24 -44.55
CA ALA A 321 -23.25 -8.80 -43.36
C ALA A 321 -22.90 -9.66 -42.12
N VAL A 322 -22.79 -10.99 -42.29
CA VAL A 322 -22.29 -11.92 -41.26
C VAL A 322 -20.88 -11.54 -40.83
N LEU A 323 -19.98 -11.32 -41.80
CA LEU A 323 -18.60 -10.90 -41.54
C LEU A 323 -18.54 -9.53 -40.85
N SER A 324 -19.39 -8.58 -41.23
CA SER A 324 -19.47 -7.26 -40.60
C SER A 324 -19.87 -7.37 -39.13
N THR A 325 -20.95 -8.09 -38.80
CA THR A 325 -21.39 -8.29 -37.41
C THR A 325 -20.31 -8.96 -36.57
N VAL A 326 -19.69 -10.01 -37.10
CA VAL A 326 -18.59 -10.72 -36.41
C VAL A 326 -17.39 -9.80 -36.18
N ASN A 327 -17.00 -8.99 -37.17
CA ASN A 327 -15.88 -8.07 -37.02
C ASN A 327 -16.18 -6.97 -35.99
N SER A 328 -17.41 -6.45 -35.96
CA SER A 328 -17.85 -5.48 -34.95
C SER A 328 -17.80 -6.08 -33.54
N LEU A 329 -18.27 -7.32 -33.37
CA LEU A 329 -18.23 -8.04 -32.10
C LEU A 329 -16.79 -8.31 -31.63
N ARG A 330 -15.90 -8.72 -32.54
CA ARG A 330 -14.46 -8.87 -32.24
C ARG A 330 -13.81 -7.53 -31.89
N GLY A 331 -14.20 -6.45 -32.57
CA GLY A 331 -13.75 -5.09 -32.28
C GLY A 331 -14.11 -4.69 -30.85
N LEU A 332 -15.35 -4.92 -30.44
CA LEU A 332 -15.85 -4.66 -29.08
C LEU A 332 -15.03 -5.40 -28.02
N VAL A 333 -14.81 -6.71 -28.20
CA VAL A 333 -14.03 -7.54 -27.27
C VAL A 333 -12.58 -7.09 -27.17
N ASN A 334 -11.92 -6.82 -28.32
CA ASN A 334 -10.51 -6.41 -28.33
C ASN A 334 -10.28 -5.02 -27.73
N ALA A 335 -11.22 -4.09 -27.96
CA ALA A 335 -11.12 -2.72 -27.48
C ALA A 335 -11.41 -2.60 -25.97
N ASN A 336 -12.26 -3.47 -25.41
CA ASN A 336 -12.75 -3.34 -24.04
C ASN A 336 -12.36 -4.54 -23.17
N LEU A 337 -12.96 -5.72 -23.40
CA LEU A 337 -12.78 -6.89 -22.53
C LEU A 337 -11.32 -7.33 -22.42
N LYS A 338 -10.54 -7.26 -23.51
CA LYS A 338 -9.10 -7.58 -23.49
C LYS A 338 -8.28 -6.66 -22.60
N GLN A 339 -8.71 -5.41 -22.42
CA GLN A 339 -7.98 -4.40 -21.66
C GLN A 339 -8.18 -4.51 -20.15
N VAL A 340 -9.17 -5.29 -19.68
CA VAL A 340 -9.40 -5.50 -18.25
C VAL A 340 -8.25 -6.32 -17.64
N LYS A 341 -7.60 -5.78 -16.59
CA LYS A 341 -6.36 -6.31 -16.01
C LYS A 341 -6.53 -6.94 -14.63
N VAL A 342 -7.46 -6.45 -13.81
CA VAL A 342 -7.49 -6.70 -12.36
C VAL A 342 -8.78 -7.36 -11.88
N ALA A 343 -8.68 -8.12 -10.80
CA ALA A 343 -9.83 -8.61 -10.06
C ALA A 343 -10.59 -7.44 -9.41
N PRO A 344 -11.90 -7.56 -9.17
CA PRO A 344 -12.77 -8.70 -9.46
C PRO A 344 -13.21 -8.81 -10.93
N TYR A 345 -12.89 -7.82 -11.77
CA TYR A 345 -13.43 -7.67 -13.12
C TYR A 345 -12.77 -8.56 -14.18
N LEU A 346 -11.52 -8.99 -13.96
CA LEU A 346 -10.74 -9.78 -14.92
C LEU A 346 -11.46 -11.06 -15.35
N ALA A 347 -11.89 -11.90 -14.41
CA ALA A 347 -12.52 -13.17 -14.77
C ALA A 347 -13.87 -13.00 -15.49
N PRO A 348 -14.81 -12.15 -15.00
CA PRO A 348 -16.03 -11.80 -15.74
C PRO A 348 -15.75 -11.31 -17.16
N ALA A 349 -14.75 -10.45 -17.36
CA ALA A 349 -14.38 -9.96 -18.68
C ALA A 349 -13.89 -11.09 -19.60
N ARG A 350 -13.12 -12.05 -19.08
CA ARG A 350 -12.62 -13.21 -19.84
C ARG A 350 -13.73 -14.22 -20.15
N ILE A 351 -14.67 -14.41 -19.22
CA ILE A 351 -15.87 -15.22 -19.45
C ILE A 351 -16.69 -14.62 -20.59
N ALA A 352 -17.04 -13.32 -20.49
CA ALA A 352 -17.76 -12.60 -21.54
C ALA A 352 -17.01 -12.64 -22.89
N GLU A 353 -15.68 -12.54 -22.87
CA GLU A 353 -14.85 -12.66 -24.07
C GLU A 353 -15.04 -14.02 -24.77
N VAL A 354 -15.08 -15.12 -24.03
CA VAL A 354 -15.28 -16.47 -24.57
C VAL A 354 -16.72 -16.68 -25.05
N LEU A 355 -17.70 -16.13 -24.31
CA LEU A 355 -19.11 -16.17 -24.70
C LEU A 355 -19.36 -15.42 -26.02
N LEU A 356 -18.71 -14.29 -26.21
CA LEU A 356 -18.86 -13.46 -27.41
C LEU A 356 -17.99 -14.00 -28.56
N THR A 357 -16.70 -14.22 -28.32
CA THR A 357 -15.71 -14.62 -29.35
C THR A 357 -15.07 -15.97 -29.05
N GLU A 358 -15.13 -16.87 -30.00
CA GLU A 358 -14.70 -18.25 -29.77
C GLU A 358 -13.18 -18.36 -29.57
N ALA A 359 -12.78 -19.19 -28.60
CA ALA A 359 -11.37 -19.42 -28.28
C ALA A 359 -10.57 -19.98 -29.47
N LYS A 360 -11.20 -20.80 -30.32
CA LYS A 360 -10.54 -21.43 -31.49
C LYS A 360 -9.99 -20.43 -32.51
N TYR A 361 -10.51 -19.19 -32.52
CA TYR A 361 -10.06 -18.12 -33.41
C TYR A 361 -8.92 -17.28 -32.84
N LYS A 362 -8.51 -17.55 -31.59
CA LYS A 362 -7.43 -16.83 -30.91
C LYS A 362 -6.08 -17.51 -31.13
N SER A 363 -5.00 -16.77 -30.91
CA SER A 363 -3.65 -17.36 -30.97
C SER A 363 -3.44 -18.39 -29.86
N ARG A 364 -2.49 -19.32 -30.05
CA ARG A 364 -2.15 -20.33 -29.04
C ARG A 364 -1.78 -19.71 -27.69
N LYS A 365 -1.11 -18.55 -27.70
CA LYS A 365 -0.77 -17.83 -26.48
C LYS A 365 -2.02 -17.33 -25.76
N GLU A 366 -2.92 -16.66 -26.48
CA GLU A 366 -4.18 -16.16 -25.89
C GLU A 366 -5.05 -17.29 -25.35
N GLN A 367 -5.09 -18.45 -26.01
CA GLN A 367 -5.80 -19.62 -25.50
C GLN A 367 -5.23 -20.12 -24.17
N ILE A 368 -3.89 -20.19 -24.05
CA ILE A 368 -3.22 -20.57 -22.80
C ILE A 368 -3.51 -19.54 -21.71
N ASP A 369 -3.41 -18.26 -22.02
CA ASP A 369 -3.66 -17.18 -21.06
C ASP A 369 -5.12 -17.20 -20.58
N LEU A 370 -6.09 -17.35 -21.49
CA LEU A 370 -7.51 -17.50 -21.17
C LEU A 370 -7.77 -18.74 -20.31
N THR A 371 -7.22 -19.89 -20.68
CA THR A 371 -7.38 -21.14 -19.92
C THR A 371 -6.87 -20.96 -18.50
N ARG A 372 -5.70 -20.32 -18.33
CA ARG A 372 -5.15 -20.05 -16.98
C ARG A 372 -6.03 -19.13 -16.16
N ILE A 373 -6.50 -18.02 -16.73
CA ILE A 373 -7.37 -17.08 -16.00
C ILE A 373 -8.69 -17.74 -15.62
N LEU A 374 -9.30 -18.49 -16.54
CA LEU A 374 -10.53 -19.24 -16.26
C LEU A 374 -10.28 -20.39 -15.27
N GLY A 375 -9.10 -20.99 -15.27
CA GLY A 375 -8.67 -21.99 -14.30
C GLY A 375 -8.62 -21.46 -12.87
N VAL A 376 -8.21 -20.20 -12.67
CA VAL A 376 -8.25 -19.54 -11.35
C VAL A 376 -9.69 -19.52 -10.79
N VAL A 377 -10.70 -19.43 -11.65
CA VAL A 377 -12.12 -19.43 -11.27
C VAL A 377 -12.84 -20.76 -11.56
N ASN A 378 -12.09 -21.84 -11.83
CA ASN A 378 -12.63 -23.18 -12.14
C ASN A 378 -13.62 -23.22 -13.33
N MET A 379 -13.42 -22.38 -14.35
CA MET A 379 -14.28 -22.29 -15.54
C MET A 379 -13.57 -22.64 -16.86
N GLU A 380 -12.53 -23.47 -16.81
CA GLU A 380 -11.79 -23.87 -18.02
C GLU A 380 -12.69 -24.51 -19.09
N GLY A 381 -13.74 -25.22 -18.67
CA GLY A 381 -14.72 -25.84 -19.57
C GLY A 381 -15.49 -24.87 -20.46
N LEU A 382 -15.47 -23.56 -20.16
CA LEU A 382 -16.04 -22.54 -21.06
C LEU A 382 -15.31 -22.48 -22.41
N MET A 383 -14.04 -22.90 -22.46
CA MET A 383 -13.23 -22.89 -23.67
C MET A 383 -13.79 -23.79 -24.78
N ASP A 384 -14.56 -24.81 -24.43
CA ASP A 384 -15.15 -25.77 -25.37
C ASP A 384 -16.54 -25.38 -25.87
N ILE A 385 -17.12 -24.31 -25.33
CA ILE A 385 -18.49 -23.92 -25.67
C ILE A 385 -18.51 -23.00 -26.88
N THR A 386 -19.47 -23.22 -27.78
CA THR A 386 -19.76 -22.38 -28.94
C THR A 386 -20.05 -20.93 -28.51
N SER A 387 -19.42 -19.95 -29.18
CA SER A 387 -19.61 -18.52 -28.88
C SER A 387 -20.70 -17.88 -29.75
N CYS A 388 -21.11 -16.65 -29.39
CA CYS A 388 -22.01 -15.82 -30.18
C CYS A 388 -21.49 -15.66 -31.62
N GLU A 389 -20.20 -15.35 -31.78
CA GLU A 389 -19.55 -15.28 -33.09
C GLU A 389 -19.79 -16.53 -33.95
N ASP A 390 -19.59 -17.72 -33.41
CA ASP A 390 -19.69 -18.96 -34.17
C ASP A 390 -21.14 -19.28 -34.52
N PHE A 391 -22.09 -19.00 -33.62
CA PHE A 391 -23.52 -19.12 -33.91
C PHE A 391 -23.95 -18.16 -35.04
N ILE A 392 -23.46 -16.91 -35.05
CA ILE A 392 -23.71 -15.98 -36.17
C ILE A 392 -23.16 -16.55 -37.49
N ARG A 393 -21.94 -17.12 -37.48
CA ARG A 393 -21.33 -17.75 -38.67
C ARG A 393 -22.11 -18.97 -39.15
N ARG A 394 -22.63 -19.78 -38.23
CA ARG A 394 -23.48 -20.96 -38.52
C ARG A 394 -24.91 -20.58 -38.90
N ARG A 395 -25.24 -19.28 -38.89
CA ARG A 395 -26.58 -18.75 -39.12
C ARG A 395 -27.58 -19.34 -38.10
N GLN A 396 -27.23 -19.27 -36.83
CA GLN A 396 -28.03 -19.72 -35.68
C GLN A 396 -28.30 -18.50 -34.77
N PRO A 397 -29.19 -17.57 -35.19
CA PRO A 397 -29.32 -16.27 -34.54
C PRO A 397 -29.95 -16.36 -33.14
N HIS A 398 -30.86 -17.31 -32.89
CA HIS A 398 -31.49 -17.48 -31.58
C HIS A 398 -30.46 -17.88 -30.52
N GLU A 399 -29.60 -18.84 -30.85
CA GLU A 399 -28.51 -19.28 -29.98
C GLU A 399 -27.44 -18.18 -29.81
N ALA A 400 -27.22 -17.34 -30.84
CA ALA A 400 -26.35 -16.18 -30.73
C ALA A 400 -26.91 -15.12 -29.76
N ILE A 401 -28.22 -14.88 -29.76
CA ILE A 401 -28.91 -13.98 -28.82
C ILE A 401 -28.71 -14.48 -27.38
N GLU A 402 -29.01 -15.76 -27.12
CA GLU A 402 -28.84 -16.34 -25.79
C GLU A 402 -27.40 -16.17 -25.28
N ARG A 403 -26.41 -16.36 -26.16
CA ARG A 403 -25.01 -16.22 -25.78
C ARG A 403 -24.59 -14.78 -25.49
N MET A 404 -25.13 -13.82 -26.24
CA MET A 404 -24.92 -12.40 -25.99
C MET A 404 -25.56 -11.96 -24.67
N LEU A 405 -26.78 -12.41 -24.39
CA LEU A 405 -27.47 -12.16 -23.12
C LEU A 405 -26.72 -12.79 -21.92
N GLN A 406 -26.16 -13.99 -22.07
CA GLN A 406 -25.30 -14.60 -21.05
C GLN A 406 -24.06 -13.74 -20.78
N ALA A 407 -23.41 -13.22 -21.83
CA ALA A 407 -22.24 -12.35 -21.68
C ALA A 407 -22.59 -11.05 -20.95
N GLN A 408 -23.70 -10.39 -21.32
CA GLN A 408 -24.22 -9.22 -20.60
C GLN A 408 -24.55 -9.54 -19.14
N GLY A 409 -25.20 -10.67 -18.87
CA GLY A 409 -25.54 -11.08 -17.50
C GLY A 409 -24.31 -11.18 -16.61
N VAL A 410 -23.21 -11.76 -17.11
CA VAL A 410 -21.93 -11.83 -16.39
C VAL A 410 -21.34 -10.44 -16.12
N ILE A 411 -21.38 -9.56 -17.12
CA ILE A 411 -20.88 -8.18 -17.01
C ILE A 411 -21.69 -7.38 -15.99
N ARG A 412 -23.03 -7.38 -16.11
CA ARG A 412 -23.94 -6.68 -15.19
C ARG A 412 -23.78 -7.15 -13.76
N ALA A 413 -23.72 -8.47 -13.54
CA ALA A 413 -23.46 -9.03 -12.21
C ALA A 413 -22.14 -8.53 -11.61
N SER A 414 -21.07 -8.41 -12.41
CA SER A 414 -19.79 -7.87 -11.95
C SER A 414 -19.81 -6.37 -11.65
N LEU A 415 -20.69 -5.60 -12.31
CA LEU A 415 -20.85 -4.16 -12.11
C LEU A 415 -21.73 -3.82 -10.89
N GLU A 416 -22.75 -4.64 -10.63
CA GLU A 416 -23.70 -4.51 -9.51
C GLU A 416 -23.11 -4.96 -8.17
N ASP A 417 -22.36 -6.07 -8.18
CA ASP A 417 -21.76 -6.64 -6.97
C ASP A 417 -20.32 -7.09 -7.24
N SER A 418 -19.42 -6.11 -7.28
CA SER A 418 -18.00 -6.32 -7.52
C SER A 418 -17.35 -7.20 -6.44
N ASP A 419 -17.85 -7.18 -5.19
CA ASP A 419 -17.30 -7.99 -4.09
C ASP A 419 -17.85 -9.43 -4.05
N ASN A 420 -19.12 -9.68 -4.43
CA ASN A 420 -19.71 -11.03 -4.40
C ASN A 420 -19.73 -11.76 -5.75
N SER A 421 -19.38 -11.13 -6.88
CA SER A 421 -19.35 -11.84 -8.18
C SER A 421 -18.31 -12.98 -8.25
N VAL A 422 -17.33 -12.98 -7.34
CA VAL A 422 -16.39 -14.11 -7.11
C VAL A 422 -16.91 -15.10 -6.04
N TYR A 423 -18.10 -14.89 -5.46
CA TYR A 423 -18.68 -15.80 -4.46
C TYR A 423 -19.97 -16.48 -4.92
N THR A 424 -20.82 -15.82 -5.72
CA THR A 424 -22.13 -16.37 -6.10
C THR A 424 -22.09 -17.41 -7.22
N VAL A 425 -21.04 -17.43 -8.06
CA VAL A 425 -20.84 -18.54 -9.01
C VAL A 425 -20.22 -19.78 -8.34
N PHE A 426 -19.76 -19.66 -7.09
CA PHE A 426 -19.10 -20.73 -6.33
C PHE A 426 -20.03 -21.45 -5.34
N SER A 427 -21.32 -21.09 -5.30
CA SER A 427 -22.30 -21.68 -4.38
C SER A 427 -23.36 -22.58 -5.05
N SER A 428 -23.23 -22.89 -6.35
CA SER A 428 -24.01 -23.98 -6.96
C SER A 428 -23.15 -25.24 -7.08
N GLN A 429 -23.01 -25.93 -5.94
CA GLN A 429 -22.80 -27.38 -5.91
C GLN A 429 -24.09 -28.09 -6.30
#